data_AF-A0A2S6GQB8-F1
#
_entry.id   AF-A0A2S6GQB8-F1
#
_cell.length_a   1.000
_cell.length_b   1.000
_cell.length_c   1.000
_cell.angle_alpha   90.00
_cell.angle_beta   90.00
_cell.angle_gamma   90.00
#
_symmetry.space_group_name_H-M   'P 1'
#
loop_
_entity.id
_entity.type
_entity.pdbx_description
1 polymer ?
#
loop_
_entity_poly.entity_id
_entity_poly.type
_entity_poly.pdbx_seq_one_letter_code
_entity_poly.pdbx_strand_id
1 'polypeptide(L)'
;MGGTGATSEIDELAGYLRALTADVPVRDLVSRYDTTRALWTQYRAGTRIVPWHLLERVVVDRTPDRMYRMIALSQARQLYDRAEASAVRAESVRSETPKRQPEAHPRRWGVAAVGLTLIACAMAVSASAPSEGVENAPTGLFAMSADRRAVLWWDEGNGSWVTVGGPKESLLAGGAGVFATEPSSGRILRYGGHPGDWVVVGERASDLAVSDVYLYRLSPERDMVWQWAPTTAAWTIIGGPAAKLYAGGAGLYSVDEEGRLSRYEGTPGAWTVLGPPGDPDDSYAVGRERVYRRSGDGMVWEWAEESWRWIGGPAKTIHAGGAGLFALNMQDSAVYHYDGAPDAWTRIGDPAAELAVADDRVYRLSANRRVVSCWRNSPPAWTVLRGATPRFGATAPR
;
A
#
# COMPACT_ATOMS: atom_id res chain seq x y z
N MET A 1 27.31 -15.13 -30.24
CA MET A 1 26.78 -15.19 -28.86
C MET A 1 26.56 -13.75 -28.40
N GLY A 2 25.33 -13.26 -28.53
CA GLY A 2 24.94 -11.92 -28.07
C GLY A 2 24.02 -12.06 -26.87
N GLY A 3 24.44 -11.53 -25.72
CA GLY A 3 23.73 -11.66 -24.44
C GLY A 3 22.32 -11.09 -24.52
N THR A 4 21.33 -11.91 -24.21
CA THR A 4 19.92 -11.53 -24.08
C THR A 4 19.76 -10.52 -22.95
N GLY A 5 19.29 -9.32 -23.29
CA GLY A 5 18.85 -8.30 -22.34
C GLY A 5 17.51 -8.66 -21.71
N ALA A 6 17.45 -9.79 -21.00
CA ALA A 6 16.32 -10.13 -20.15
C ALA A 6 16.45 -9.34 -18.85
N THR A 7 15.56 -8.39 -18.63
CA THR A 7 15.42 -7.69 -17.35
C THR A 7 14.65 -8.57 -16.37
N SER A 8 14.85 -8.41 -15.06
CA SER A 8 14.08 -9.11 -14.02
C SER A 8 12.57 -9.10 -14.26
N GLU A 9 12.02 -7.98 -14.74
CA GLU A 9 10.58 -7.80 -14.99
C GLU A 9 10.07 -8.67 -16.15
N ILE A 10 10.91 -8.93 -17.16
CA ILE A 10 10.55 -9.81 -18.28
C ILE A 10 10.58 -11.27 -17.80
N ASP A 11 11.55 -11.62 -16.94
CA ASP A 11 11.65 -12.95 -16.36
C ASP A 11 10.49 -13.26 -15.40
N GLU A 12 10.00 -12.26 -14.65
CA GLU A 12 8.78 -12.35 -13.84
C GLU A 12 7.55 -12.65 -14.70
N LEU A 13 7.33 -11.90 -15.78
CA LEU A 13 6.22 -12.13 -16.71
C LEU A 13 6.30 -13.53 -17.35
N ALA A 14 7.51 -13.95 -17.76
CA ALA A 14 7.74 -15.28 -18.29
C ALA A 14 7.47 -16.37 -17.23
N GLY A 15 7.84 -16.12 -15.97
CA GLY A 15 7.51 -16.98 -14.83
C GLY A 15 6.02 -17.18 -14.64
N TYR A 16 5.26 -16.09 -14.69
CA TYR A 16 3.81 -16.13 -14.62
C TYR A 16 3.19 -16.94 -15.79
N LEU A 17 3.66 -16.71 -17.03
CA LEU A 17 3.21 -17.47 -18.19
C LEU A 17 3.55 -18.96 -18.09
N ARG A 18 4.72 -19.31 -17.57
CA ARG A 18 5.12 -20.69 -17.31
C ARG A 18 4.16 -21.36 -16.32
N ALA A 19 3.82 -20.67 -15.23
CA ALA A 19 2.89 -21.20 -14.22
C ALA A 19 1.49 -21.46 -14.81
N LEU A 20 0.92 -20.50 -15.55
CA LEU A 20 -0.41 -20.64 -16.19
C LEU A 20 -0.52 -21.80 -17.18
N THR A 21 0.62 -22.19 -17.75
CA THR A 21 0.68 -23.17 -18.84
C THR A 21 1.48 -24.42 -18.46
N ALA A 22 1.79 -24.61 -17.18
CA ALA A 22 2.68 -25.67 -16.70
C ALA A 22 2.21 -27.08 -17.07
N ASP A 23 0.89 -27.28 -17.09
CA ASP A 23 0.21 -28.54 -17.41
C ASP A 23 -0.12 -28.71 -18.90
N VAL A 24 0.20 -27.72 -19.75
CA VAL A 24 -0.13 -27.75 -21.18
C VAL A 24 1.13 -27.96 -22.03
N PRO A 25 1.19 -29.04 -22.82
CA PRO A 25 2.26 -29.25 -23.79
C PRO A 25 2.34 -28.11 -24.81
N VAL A 26 3.56 -27.73 -25.21
CA VAL A 26 3.77 -26.62 -26.18
C VAL A 26 3.06 -26.89 -27.51
N ARG A 27 2.95 -28.15 -27.95
CA ARG A 27 2.22 -28.51 -29.18
C ARG A 27 0.73 -28.11 -29.13
N ASP A 28 0.12 -28.20 -27.95
CA ASP A 28 -1.30 -27.91 -27.76
C ASP A 28 -1.51 -26.39 -27.65
N LEU A 29 -0.54 -25.67 -27.07
CA LEU A 29 -0.51 -24.20 -27.10
C LEU A 29 -0.36 -23.65 -28.53
N VAL A 30 0.50 -24.27 -29.34
CA VAL A 30 0.68 -23.92 -30.77
C VAL A 30 -0.65 -24.05 -31.51
N SER A 31 -1.34 -25.18 -31.33
CA SER A 31 -2.64 -25.44 -31.98
C SER A 31 -3.73 -24.48 -31.50
N ARG A 32 -3.83 -24.25 -30.19
CA ARG A 32 -4.92 -23.49 -29.57
C ARG A 32 -4.82 -21.97 -29.79
N TYR A 33 -3.60 -21.44 -29.87
CA TYR A 33 -3.36 -20.00 -29.95
C TYR A 33 -2.73 -19.55 -31.27
N ASP A 34 -2.68 -20.43 -32.27
CA ASP A 34 -2.17 -20.14 -33.61
C ASP A 34 -0.79 -19.45 -33.58
N THR A 35 0.16 -20.08 -32.92
CA THR A 35 1.52 -19.55 -32.71
C THR A 35 2.57 -20.63 -33.00
N THR A 36 3.84 -20.27 -33.19
CA THR A 36 4.91 -21.27 -33.41
C THR A 36 5.53 -21.80 -32.11
N ARG A 37 6.07 -23.02 -32.15
CA ARG A 37 6.79 -23.62 -31.02
C ARG A 37 7.96 -22.75 -30.55
N ALA A 38 8.69 -22.14 -31.51
CA ALA A 38 9.81 -21.27 -31.22
C ALA A 38 9.39 -20.02 -30.43
N LEU A 39 8.27 -19.40 -30.78
CA LEU A 39 7.74 -18.25 -30.05
C LEU A 39 7.34 -18.62 -28.61
N TRP A 40 6.65 -19.75 -28.41
CA TRP A 40 6.31 -20.23 -27.07
C TRP A 40 7.54 -20.52 -26.20
N THR A 41 8.59 -21.09 -26.78
CA THR A 41 9.87 -21.25 -26.09
C THR A 41 10.47 -19.90 -25.72
N GLN A 42 10.44 -18.91 -26.61
CA GLN A 42 10.99 -17.58 -26.34
C GLN A 42 10.20 -16.83 -25.25
N TYR A 43 8.87 -16.89 -25.29
CA TYR A 43 7.97 -16.30 -24.30
C TYR A 43 8.17 -16.92 -22.92
N ARG A 44 8.16 -18.26 -22.84
CA ARG A 44 8.41 -18.98 -21.59
C ARG A 44 9.84 -18.84 -21.10
N ALA A 45 10.81 -18.48 -21.93
CA ALA A 45 12.18 -18.27 -21.51
C ALA A 45 12.49 -16.81 -21.09
N GLY A 46 11.54 -15.87 -21.24
CA GLY A 46 11.81 -14.44 -20.98
C GLY A 46 12.69 -13.77 -22.04
N THR A 47 12.98 -14.44 -23.14
CA THR A 47 13.75 -13.85 -24.26
C THR A 47 12.91 -12.97 -25.17
N ARG A 48 11.58 -13.08 -25.07
CA ARG A 48 10.61 -12.26 -25.81
C ARG A 48 9.38 -12.03 -24.93
N ILE A 49 8.85 -10.82 -24.94
CA ILE A 49 7.59 -10.49 -24.27
C ILE A 49 6.42 -11.13 -25.06
N VAL A 50 5.56 -11.86 -24.37
CA VAL A 50 4.32 -12.42 -24.95
C VAL A 50 3.36 -11.29 -25.28
N PRO A 51 2.76 -11.21 -26.48
CA PRO A 51 1.81 -10.14 -26.81
C PRO A 51 0.60 -10.13 -25.86
N TRP A 52 0.13 -8.93 -25.47
CA TRP A 52 -0.99 -8.79 -24.52
C TRP A 52 -2.23 -9.61 -24.90
N HIS A 53 -2.70 -9.48 -26.15
CA HIS A 53 -3.89 -10.21 -26.62
C HIS A 53 -3.76 -11.74 -26.50
N LEU A 54 -2.53 -12.26 -26.60
CA LEU A 54 -2.27 -13.68 -26.43
C LEU A 54 -2.27 -14.06 -24.95
N LEU A 55 -1.60 -13.26 -24.10
CA LEU A 55 -1.60 -13.46 -22.66
C LEU A 55 -3.02 -13.40 -22.07
N GLU A 56 -3.82 -12.42 -22.48
CA GLU A 56 -5.21 -12.27 -22.08
C GLU A 56 -6.03 -13.51 -22.41
N ARG A 57 -5.94 -14.02 -23.65
CA ARG A 57 -6.61 -15.26 -24.06
C ARG A 57 -6.17 -16.45 -23.22
N VAL A 58 -4.88 -16.58 -22.94
CA VAL A 58 -4.35 -17.65 -22.09
C VAL A 58 -4.95 -17.56 -20.69
N VAL A 59 -4.99 -16.39 -20.08
CA VAL A 59 -5.58 -16.21 -18.75
C VAL A 59 -7.06 -16.58 -18.74
N VAL A 60 -7.84 -16.08 -19.71
CA VAL A 60 -9.28 -16.37 -19.83
C VAL A 60 -9.54 -17.88 -19.97
N ASP A 61 -8.77 -18.55 -20.83
CA ASP A 61 -8.90 -19.98 -21.11
C ASP A 61 -8.48 -20.87 -19.93
N ARG A 62 -7.52 -20.39 -19.11
CA ARG A 62 -6.95 -21.15 -18.00
C ARG A 62 -7.64 -20.87 -16.67
N THR A 63 -8.44 -19.82 -16.59
CA THR A 63 -9.16 -19.45 -15.36
C THR A 63 -10.67 -19.34 -15.65
N PRO A 64 -11.42 -20.47 -15.51
CA PRO A 64 -12.86 -20.49 -15.79
C PRO A 64 -13.68 -19.67 -14.79
N ASP A 65 -13.28 -19.68 -13.52
CA ASP A 65 -13.95 -18.92 -12.47
C ASP A 65 -13.82 -17.41 -12.70
N ARG A 66 -14.94 -16.69 -12.57
CA ARG A 66 -15.02 -15.25 -12.86
C ARG A 66 -14.11 -14.43 -11.95
N MET A 67 -14.10 -14.71 -10.65
CA MET A 67 -13.33 -13.94 -9.67
C MET A 67 -11.84 -14.18 -9.84
N TYR A 68 -11.43 -15.45 -9.90
CA TYR A 68 -10.02 -15.79 -10.13
C TYR A 68 -9.53 -15.26 -11.48
N ARG A 69 -10.38 -15.22 -12.51
CA ARG A 69 -10.03 -14.64 -13.82
C ARG A 69 -9.75 -13.14 -13.71
N MET A 70 -10.58 -12.40 -12.98
CA MET A 70 -10.37 -10.96 -12.80
C MET A 70 -9.06 -10.67 -12.06
N ILE A 71 -8.77 -11.45 -11.01
CA ILE A 71 -7.50 -11.38 -10.27
C ILE A 71 -6.33 -11.68 -11.21
N ALA A 72 -6.41 -12.79 -11.94
CA ALA A 72 -5.36 -13.21 -12.87
C ALA A 72 -5.13 -12.20 -14.00
N LEU A 73 -6.19 -11.62 -14.58
CA LEU A 73 -6.06 -10.58 -15.61
C LEU A 73 -5.44 -9.30 -15.07
N SER A 74 -5.83 -8.87 -13.86
CA SER A 74 -5.23 -7.70 -13.21
C SER A 74 -3.74 -7.91 -12.97
N GLN A 75 -3.35 -9.09 -12.47
CA GLN A 75 -1.95 -9.45 -12.26
C GLN A 75 -1.17 -9.54 -13.58
N ALA A 76 -1.74 -10.21 -14.59
CA ALA A 76 -1.14 -10.34 -15.91
C ALA A 76 -0.88 -8.96 -16.53
N ARG A 77 -1.83 -8.02 -16.38
CA ARG A 77 -1.70 -6.66 -16.91
C ARG A 77 -0.54 -5.91 -16.27
N GLN A 78 -0.45 -5.97 -14.94
CA GLN A 78 0.63 -5.32 -14.20
C GLN A 78 2.01 -5.87 -14.60
N LEU A 79 2.14 -7.19 -14.71
CA LEU A 79 3.39 -7.84 -15.14
C LEU A 79 3.76 -7.45 -16.57
N TYR A 80 2.77 -7.39 -17.46
CA TYR A 80 2.96 -6.99 -18.86
C TYR A 80 3.45 -5.55 -18.97
N ASP A 81 2.77 -4.58 -18.33
CA ASP A 81 3.15 -3.17 -18.38
C ASP A 81 4.55 -2.94 -17.77
N ARG A 82 4.92 -3.66 -16.70
CA ARG A 82 6.28 -3.62 -16.12
C ARG A 82 7.34 -4.15 -17.08
N ALA A 83 7.07 -5.26 -17.76
CA ALA A 83 7.98 -5.84 -18.73
C ALA A 83 8.16 -4.96 -19.98
N GLU A 84 7.09 -4.32 -20.47
CA GLU A 84 7.19 -3.36 -21.57
C GLU A 84 8.01 -2.13 -21.16
N ALA A 85 7.74 -1.56 -19.98
CA ALA A 85 8.49 -0.41 -19.47
C ALA A 85 9.98 -0.73 -19.25
N SER A 86 10.33 -1.95 -18.80
CA SER A 86 11.73 -2.36 -18.65
C SER A 86 12.42 -2.58 -20.00
N ALA A 87 11.71 -3.13 -21.00
CA ALA A 87 12.24 -3.30 -22.35
C ALA A 87 12.55 -1.95 -23.01
N VAL A 88 11.66 -0.96 -22.86
CA VAL A 88 11.88 0.41 -23.35
C VAL A 88 13.10 1.05 -22.69
N ARG A 89 13.24 0.92 -21.35
CA ARG A 89 14.41 1.42 -20.61
C ARG A 89 15.72 0.73 -21.03
N ALA A 90 15.70 -0.57 -21.27
CA ALA A 90 16.88 -1.29 -21.73
C ALA A 90 17.34 -0.85 -23.12
N GLU A 91 16.39 -0.51 -24.01
CA GLU A 91 16.70 -0.03 -25.35
C GLU A 91 17.28 1.39 -25.36
N SER A 92 16.74 2.30 -24.53
CA SER A 92 17.29 3.65 -24.42
C SER A 92 18.75 3.62 -23.93
N VAL A 93 19.07 2.83 -22.90
CA VAL A 93 20.45 2.67 -22.39
C VAL A 93 21.40 2.10 -23.45
N ARG A 94 20.92 1.12 -24.26
CA ARG A 94 21.72 0.58 -25.37
C ARG A 94 22.01 1.61 -26.45
N SER A 95 21.06 2.49 -26.73
CA SER A 95 21.23 3.55 -27.73
C SER A 95 22.17 4.68 -27.28
N GLU A 96 22.29 4.92 -25.97
CA GLU A 96 23.16 5.96 -25.40
C GLU A 96 24.62 5.51 -25.20
N THR A 97 24.90 4.21 -25.17
CA THR A 97 26.27 3.70 -25.02
C THR A 97 27.06 3.91 -26.32
N PRO A 98 28.10 4.78 -26.38
CA PRO A 98 28.81 5.03 -27.62
C PRO A 98 29.56 3.78 -28.04
N LYS A 99 29.41 3.36 -29.31
CA LYS A 99 30.33 2.41 -29.94
C LYS A 99 31.75 2.97 -29.77
N ARG A 100 32.64 2.25 -29.06
CA ARG A 100 34.08 2.53 -29.04
C ARG A 100 34.56 2.64 -30.49
N GLN A 101 34.78 3.86 -30.96
CA GLN A 101 35.45 4.11 -32.23
C GLN A 101 36.92 3.67 -32.07
N PRO A 102 37.50 2.93 -33.04
CA PRO A 102 38.93 2.66 -33.01
C PRO A 102 39.67 4.00 -33.15
N GLU A 103 40.66 4.21 -32.28
CA GLU A 103 41.51 5.40 -32.24
C GLU A 103 42.11 5.69 -33.62
N ALA A 104 41.70 6.78 -34.24
CA ALA A 104 42.35 7.32 -35.42
C ALA A 104 43.41 8.35 -34.98
N HIS A 105 44.68 8.05 -35.28
CA HIS A 105 45.82 8.93 -35.03
C HIS A 105 45.63 10.36 -35.59
N PRO A 106 46.12 11.40 -34.90
CA PRO A 106 45.89 12.78 -35.32
C PRO A 106 46.84 13.17 -36.45
N ARG A 107 46.30 13.57 -37.60
CA ARG A 107 46.99 14.46 -38.54
C ARG A 107 46.43 15.87 -38.39
N ARG A 108 47.31 16.75 -37.93
CA ARG A 108 47.18 18.21 -37.99
C ARG A 108 46.73 18.64 -39.38
N TRP A 109 45.83 19.62 -39.46
CA TRP A 109 45.91 20.84 -40.29
C TRP A 109 44.91 21.87 -39.79
N GLY A 110 45.29 23.13 -39.95
CA GLY A 110 44.71 24.26 -39.24
C GLY A 110 43.78 25.13 -40.08
N VAL A 111 43.00 25.87 -39.29
CA VAL A 111 42.45 27.23 -39.44
C VAL A 111 41.36 27.50 -40.48
N ALA A 112 40.35 28.19 -39.93
CA ALA A 112 39.45 29.17 -40.52
C ALA A 112 38.21 28.63 -41.27
N ALA A 113 37.03 28.84 -40.67
CA ALA A 113 36.10 29.85 -41.17
C ALA A 113 34.74 29.82 -40.45
N VAL A 114 34.36 31.03 -40.00
CA VAL A 114 33.01 31.62 -40.08
C VAL A 114 31.92 31.03 -39.21
N GLY A 115 31.55 31.82 -38.20
CA GLY A 115 30.35 31.63 -37.41
C GLY A 115 29.08 31.83 -38.23
N LEU A 116 28.12 30.95 -37.98
CA LEU A 116 26.72 31.15 -38.31
C LEU A 116 25.90 30.57 -37.15
N THR A 117 25.53 31.43 -36.21
CA THR A 117 24.64 31.05 -35.11
C THR A 117 23.21 31.03 -35.64
N LEU A 118 22.76 29.86 -36.11
CA LEU A 118 21.33 29.58 -36.31
C LEU A 118 20.72 29.28 -34.95
N ILE A 119 19.95 30.24 -34.42
CA ILE A 119 19.05 30.02 -33.29
C ILE A 119 17.88 29.17 -33.81
N ALA A 120 17.98 27.85 -33.65
CA ALA A 120 16.85 26.95 -33.82
C ALA A 120 16.04 26.92 -32.53
N CYS A 121 14.95 27.69 -32.50
CA CYS A 121 13.90 27.55 -31.49
C CYS A 121 13.19 26.21 -31.71
N ALA A 122 13.71 25.13 -31.12
CA ALA A 122 12.95 23.91 -30.94
C ALA A 122 12.02 24.11 -29.73
N MET A 123 10.73 24.30 -29.98
CA MET A 123 9.70 24.11 -28.96
C MET A 123 9.69 22.62 -28.58
N ALA A 124 10.50 22.26 -27.60
CA ALA A 124 10.29 21.02 -26.88
C ALA A 124 9.01 21.21 -26.07
N VAL A 125 7.92 20.59 -26.53
CA VAL A 125 6.83 20.19 -25.64
C VAL A 125 7.49 19.27 -24.62
N SER A 126 7.82 19.83 -23.45
CA SER A 126 8.26 19.06 -22.29
C SER A 126 7.07 18.21 -21.87
N ALA A 127 6.98 17.01 -22.46
CA ALA A 127 6.32 15.90 -21.80
C ALA A 127 7.08 15.74 -20.48
N SER A 128 6.44 16.14 -19.38
CA SER A 128 6.95 15.98 -18.04
C SER A 128 7.23 14.49 -17.81
N ALA A 129 8.48 14.09 -17.98
CA ALA A 129 8.98 12.84 -17.45
C ALA A 129 8.76 12.88 -15.94
N PRO A 130 8.26 11.81 -15.30
CA PRO A 130 8.26 11.72 -13.85
C PRO A 130 9.71 11.47 -13.43
N SER A 131 10.47 12.54 -13.21
CA SER A 131 11.82 12.46 -12.66
C SER A 131 11.74 12.23 -11.15
N GLU A 132 12.28 11.10 -10.74
CA GLU A 132 13.06 10.87 -9.52
C GLU A 132 12.71 11.71 -8.29
N GLY A 133 12.08 11.03 -7.33
CA GLY A 133 11.80 11.55 -6.01
C GLY A 133 10.61 10.83 -5.41
N VAL A 134 10.76 9.54 -5.07
CA VAL A 134 9.91 8.97 -4.00
C VAL A 134 10.44 9.58 -2.71
N GLU A 135 10.16 10.87 -2.54
CA GLU A 135 10.41 11.60 -1.32
C GLU A 135 9.55 10.90 -0.26
N ASN A 136 10.22 10.43 0.80
CA ASN A 136 9.58 9.71 1.90
C ASN A 136 8.28 10.41 2.28
N ALA A 137 7.19 9.66 2.40
CA ALA A 137 5.94 10.23 2.89
C ALA A 137 6.24 11.04 4.15
N PRO A 138 5.69 12.27 4.29
CA PRO A 138 5.99 13.11 5.44
C PRO A 138 5.68 12.31 6.71
N THR A 139 6.71 12.07 7.50
CA THR A 139 6.59 11.47 8.81
C THR A 139 5.98 12.49 9.76
N GLY A 140 5.01 12.07 10.55
CA GLY A 140 4.41 12.93 11.57
C GLY A 140 2.97 12.60 11.87
N LEU A 141 2.44 13.32 12.85
CA LEU A 141 1.06 13.19 13.27
C LEU A 141 0.16 14.02 12.36
N PHE A 142 -0.79 13.35 11.72
CA PHE A 142 -1.85 13.98 10.95
C PHE A 142 -3.17 13.84 11.69
N ALA A 143 -3.99 14.86 11.56
CA ALA A 143 -5.24 14.93 12.27
C ALA A 143 -6.25 15.77 11.48
N MET A 144 -7.53 15.55 11.71
CA MET A 144 -8.61 16.32 11.11
C MET A 144 -9.15 17.32 12.13
N SER A 145 -9.48 18.54 11.73
CA SER A 145 -10.14 19.47 12.66
C SER A 145 -11.47 18.89 13.17
N ALA A 146 -11.90 19.27 14.37
CA ALA A 146 -13.12 18.74 14.99
C ALA A 146 -14.39 18.99 14.14
N ASP A 147 -14.39 20.04 13.31
CA ASP A 147 -15.43 20.41 12.36
C ASP A 147 -15.24 19.81 10.96
N ARG A 148 -14.21 18.97 10.76
CA ARG A 148 -13.82 18.32 9.49
C ARG A 148 -13.51 19.29 8.34
N ARG A 149 -13.23 20.56 8.63
CA ARG A 149 -12.93 21.57 7.62
C ARG A 149 -11.46 21.63 7.21
N ALA A 150 -10.56 21.04 8.00
CA ALA A 150 -9.14 21.05 7.73
C ALA A 150 -8.47 19.71 8.06
N VAL A 151 -7.45 19.37 7.29
CA VAL A 151 -6.43 18.40 7.68
C VAL A 151 -5.24 19.17 8.22
N LEU A 152 -4.77 18.75 9.38
CA LEU A 152 -3.69 19.34 10.15
C LEU A 152 -2.52 18.35 10.22
N TRP A 153 -1.30 18.87 10.17
CA TRP A 153 -0.07 18.14 10.41
C TRP A 153 0.66 18.76 11.60
N TRP A 154 1.17 17.94 12.49
CA TRP A 154 1.98 18.39 13.62
C TRP A 154 3.42 18.59 13.16
N ASP A 155 3.85 19.84 13.12
CA ASP A 155 5.24 20.21 12.91
C ASP A 155 6.00 20.06 14.22
N GLU A 156 6.77 18.97 14.35
CA GLU A 156 7.59 18.71 15.54
C GLU A 156 8.66 19.77 15.77
N GLY A 157 9.22 20.35 14.70
CA GLY A 157 10.30 21.34 14.80
C GLY A 157 9.81 22.66 15.39
N ASN A 158 8.61 23.08 14.99
CA ASN A 158 7.99 24.32 15.47
C ASN A 158 7.02 24.11 16.64
N GLY A 159 6.69 22.86 16.99
CA GLY A 159 5.74 22.52 18.05
C GLY A 159 4.35 23.07 17.79
N SER A 160 3.88 23.02 16.54
CA SER A 160 2.61 23.63 16.14
C SER A 160 1.86 22.83 15.07
N TRP A 161 0.55 23.07 14.97
CA TRP A 161 -0.28 22.47 13.93
C TRP A 161 -0.29 23.34 12.68
N VAL A 162 0.05 22.74 11.54
CA VAL A 162 0.01 23.37 10.23
C VAL A 162 -1.19 22.82 9.46
N THR A 163 -1.95 23.70 8.80
CA THR A 163 -3.03 23.25 7.91
C THR A 163 -2.43 22.75 6.60
N VAL A 164 -2.68 21.49 6.28
CA VAL A 164 -2.14 20.82 5.09
C VAL A 164 -3.21 20.47 4.05
N GLY A 165 -4.49 20.64 4.40
CA GLY A 165 -5.58 20.38 3.47
C GLY A 165 -6.90 20.96 3.94
N GLY A 166 -7.82 21.11 3.00
CA GLY A 166 -9.22 21.49 3.27
C GLY A 166 -10.08 20.30 3.75
N PRO A 167 -11.40 20.40 3.63
CA PRO A 167 -12.33 19.41 4.16
C PRO A 167 -12.10 18.01 3.62
N LYS A 168 -12.23 17.00 4.49
CA LYS A 168 -12.12 15.57 4.19
C LYS A 168 -13.14 14.79 5.02
N GLU A 169 -13.58 13.64 4.52
CA GLU A 169 -14.53 12.78 5.23
C GLU A 169 -13.82 11.84 6.20
N SER A 170 -12.75 11.20 5.74
CA SER A 170 -11.87 10.36 6.55
C SER A 170 -10.40 10.66 6.27
N LEU A 171 -9.55 10.28 7.22
CA LEU A 171 -8.10 10.39 7.17
C LEU A 171 -7.51 9.05 7.61
N LEU A 172 -6.56 8.54 6.86
CA LEU A 172 -5.80 7.33 7.16
C LEU A 172 -4.32 7.63 6.96
N ALA A 173 -3.47 7.15 7.87
CA ALA A 173 -2.03 7.31 7.74
C ALA A 173 -1.31 6.03 8.15
N GLY A 174 -0.29 5.68 7.37
CA GLY A 174 0.60 4.53 7.61
C GLY A 174 1.86 4.67 6.76
N GLY A 175 2.73 3.66 6.74
CA GLY A 175 4.00 3.74 6.00
C GLY A 175 3.84 3.92 4.48
N ALA A 176 2.70 3.54 3.90
CA ALA A 176 2.38 3.79 2.50
C ALA A 176 2.09 5.28 2.17
N GLY A 177 1.79 6.09 3.19
CA GLY A 177 1.50 7.52 3.07
C GLY A 177 0.28 7.96 3.87
N VAL A 178 -0.11 9.21 3.64
CA VAL A 178 -1.30 9.83 4.23
C VAL A 178 -2.38 9.93 3.16
N PHE A 179 -3.55 9.39 3.47
CA PHE A 179 -4.68 9.31 2.58
C PHE A 179 -5.91 9.93 3.22
N ALA A 180 -6.78 10.48 2.38
CA ALA A 180 -8.05 11.01 2.82
C ALA A 180 -9.12 10.73 1.78
N THR A 181 -10.38 10.81 2.20
CA THR A 181 -11.52 10.68 1.29
C THR A 181 -12.21 12.02 1.08
N GLU A 182 -12.63 12.28 -0.15
CA GLU A 182 -13.39 13.49 -0.49
C GLU A 182 -14.84 13.37 0.02
N PRO A 183 -15.40 14.38 0.71
CA PRO A 183 -16.75 14.28 1.26
C PRO A 183 -17.86 14.09 0.23
N SER A 184 -17.73 14.69 -0.95
CA SER A 184 -18.76 14.66 -2.00
C SER A 184 -18.73 13.36 -2.80
N SER A 185 -17.55 12.99 -3.30
CA SER A 185 -17.38 11.86 -4.23
C SER A 185 -16.97 10.56 -3.52
N GLY A 186 -16.32 10.66 -2.37
CA GLY A 186 -15.65 9.53 -1.72
C GLY A 186 -14.34 9.12 -2.41
N ARG A 187 -13.85 9.88 -3.39
CA ARG A 187 -12.55 9.62 -4.03
C ARG A 187 -11.43 9.66 -3.01
N ILE A 188 -10.43 8.82 -3.24
CA ILE A 188 -9.27 8.65 -2.36
C ILE A 188 -8.17 9.59 -2.84
N LEU A 189 -7.73 10.46 -1.95
CA LEU A 189 -6.61 11.36 -2.16
C LEU A 189 -5.40 10.90 -1.37
N ARG A 190 -4.20 11.06 -1.93
CA ARG A 190 -2.92 10.93 -1.24
C ARG A 190 -2.30 12.31 -1.06
N TYR A 191 -1.77 12.56 0.13
CA TYR A 191 -0.99 13.76 0.41
C TYR A 191 0.39 13.67 -0.25
N GLY A 192 0.79 14.70 -1.01
CA GLY A 192 2.06 14.74 -1.75
C GLY A 192 3.25 15.28 -0.97
N GLY A 193 3.05 15.75 0.26
CA GLY A 193 4.14 16.21 1.15
C GLY A 193 4.07 17.69 1.52
N HIS A 194 3.38 18.50 0.71
CA HIS A 194 3.30 19.95 0.87
C HIS A 194 1.86 20.43 1.12
N PRO A 195 1.65 21.50 1.92
CA PRO A 195 0.31 22.00 2.20
C PRO A 195 -0.51 22.25 0.92
N GLY A 196 -1.70 21.65 0.86
CA GLY A 196 -2.60 21.73 -0.29
C GLY A 196 -2.35 20.69 -1.39
N ASP A 197 -1.24 19.95 -1.33
CA ASP A 197 -0.89 18.92 -2.32
C ASP A 197 -1.60 17.60 -2.03
N TRP A 198 -2.78 17.43 -2.64
CA TRP A 198 -3.58 16.22 -2.53
C TRP A 198 -3.92 15.71 -3.93
N VAL A 199 -3.38 14.53 -4.28
CA VAL A 199 -3.57 13.92 -5.59
C VAL A 199 -4.58 12.78 -5.47
N VAL A 200 -5.54 12.73 -6.39
CA VAL A 200 -6.49 11.60 -6.43
C VAL A 200 -5.76 10.35 -6.89
N VAL A 201 -5.78 9.33 -6.04
CA VAL A 201 -5.14 8.04 -6.31
C VAL A 201 -6.15 6.91 -6.50
N GLY A 202 -7.42 7.12 -6.16
CA GLY A 202 -8.43 6.08 -6.34
C GLY A 202 -9.85 6.58 -6.25
N GLU A 203 -10.76 5.73 -6.72
CA GLU A 203 -12.21 5.92 -6.63
C GLU A 203 -12.76 5.48 -5.27
N ARG A 204 -14.05 5.77 -5.06
CA ARG A 204 -14.80 5.47 -3.83
C ARG A 204 -14.60 4.04 -3.34
N ALA A 205 -14.55 3.90 -2.02
CA ALA A 205 -14.37 2.66 -1.29
C ALA A 205 -15.55 2.40 -0.34
N SER A 206 -15.88 1.13 -0.09
CA SER A 206 -16.71 0.79 1.09
C SER A 206 -15.87 0.74 2.36
N ASP A 207 -14.59 0.39 2.23
CA ASP A 207 -13.63 0.33 3.33
C ASP A 207 -12.19 0.55 2.84
N LEU A 208 -11.34 1.07 3.72
CA LEU A 208 -9.94 1.38 3.45
C LEU A 208 -9.06 0.89 4.58
N ALA A 209 -7.91 0.32 4.23
CA ALA A 209 -6.88 -0.03 5.19
C ALA A 209 -5.50 0.37 4.66
N VAL A 210 -4.58 0.75 5.55
CA VAL A 210 -3.23 1.17 5.18
C VAL A 210 -2.22 0.33 5.96
N SER A 211 -1.22 -0.21 5.26
CA SER A 211 -0.06 -0.85 5.88
C SER A 211 1.18 0.02 5.72
N ASP A 212 2.32 -0.53 6.11
CA ASP A 212 3.61 0.11 5.95
C ASP A 212 4.04 0.30 4.49
N VAL A 213 3.39 -0.42 3.57
CA VAL A 213 3.83 -0.51 2.17
C VAL A 213 2.72 -0.18 1.20
N TYR A 214 1.47 -0.52 1.52
CA TYR A 214 0.36 -0.44 0.58
C TYR A 214 -0.86 0.25 1.17
N LEU A 215 -1.65 0.88 0.29
CA LEU A 215 -3.04 1.23 0.57
C LEU A 215 -3.93 0.12 0.01
N TYR A 216 -4.95 -0.27 0.77
CA TYR A 216 -5.94 -1.25 0.35
C TYR A 216 -7.31 -0.62 0.30
N ARG A 217 -8.10 -1.07 -0.68
CA ARG A 217 -9.46 -0.61 -0.92
C ARG A 217 -10.39 -1.78 -1.13
N LEU A 218 -11.52 -1.76 -0.44
CA LEU A 218 -12.67 -2.59 -0.77
C LEU A 218 -13.61 -1.81 -1.70
N SER A 219 -14.00 -2.43 -2.82
CA SER A 219 -14.96 -1.84 -3.76
C SER A 219 -16.27 -1.44 -3.05
N PRO A 220 -16.98 -0.41 -3.51
CA PRO A 220 -18.27 -0.01 -2.92
C PRO A 220 -19.26 -1.17 -2.77
N GLU A 221 -19.21 -2.12 -3.70
CA GLU A 221 -20.02 -3.33 -3.80
C GLU A 221 -19.49 -4.50 -2.96
N ARG A 222 -18.34 -4.34 -2.31
CA ARG A 222 -17.73 -5.32 -1.38
C ARG A 222 -17.28 -6.64 -2.03
N ASP A 223 -17.21 -6.66 -3.36
CA ASP A 223 -16.86 -7.83 -4.15
C ASP A 223 -15.36 -7.94 -4.44
N MET A 224 -14.59 -6.85 -4.32
CA MET A 224 -13.18 -6.81 -4.71
C MET A 224 -12.31 -6.04 -3.73
N VAL A 225 -11.21 -6.68 -3.34
CA VAL A 225 -10.12 -6.08 -2.60
C VAL A 225 -9.02 -5.68 -3.58
N TRP A 226 -8.67 -4.40 -3.55
CA TRP A 226 -7.64 -3.79 -4.37
C TRP A 226 -6.45 -3.37 -3.52
N GLN A 227 -5.25 -3.51 -4.06
CA GLN A 227 -3.99 -3.08 -3.46
C GLN A 227 -3.37 -1.98 -4.34
N TRP A 228 -3.02 -0.85 -3.73
CA TRP A 228 -2.33 0.25 -4.37
C TRP A 228 -0.87 0.30 -3.92
N ALA A 229 0.04 0.33 -4.90
CA ALA A 229 1.47 0.43 -4.67
C ALA A 229 1.94 1.88 -4.89
N PRO A 230 2.52 2.56 -3.86
CA PRO A 230 3.01 3.92 -4.01
C PRO A 230 4.09 4.09 -5.08
N THR A 231 4.93 3.06 -5.27
CA THR A 231 6.07 3.09 -6.21
C THR A 231 5.65 3.09 -7.67
N THR A 232 4.51 2.49 -8.00
CA THR A 232 4.01 2.39 -9.38
C THR A 232 2.74 3.20 -9.60
N ALA A 233 2.15 3.74 -8.53
CA ALA A 233 0.83 4.35 -8.51
C ALA A 233 -0.30 3.45 -9.09
N ALA A 234 -0.08 2.13 -9.14
CA ALA A 234 -1.00 1.19 -9.77
C ALA A 234 -1.86 0.45 -8.74
N TRP A 235 -3.09 0.12 -9.15
CA TRP A 235 -4.01 -0.73 -8.42
C TRP A 235 -4.01 -2.15 -9.00
N THR A 236 -3.98 -3.15 -8.12
CA THR A 236 -4.08 -4.57 -8.47
C THR A 236 -5.21 -5.22 -7.68
N ILE A 237 -6.05 -6.03 -8.33
CA ILE A 237 -7.05 -6.84 -7.64
C ILE A 237 -6.34 -8.00 -6.95
N ILE A 238 -6.55 -8.15 -5.64
CA ILE A 238 -5.88 -9.17 -4.82
C ILE A 238 -6.81 -10.18 -4.18
N GLY A 239 -8.12 -9.94 -4.19
CA GLY A 239 -9.09 -10.85 -3.58
C GLY A 239 -10.50 -10.27 -3.52
N GLY A 240 -11.31 -10.84 -2.63
CA GLY A 240 -12.73 -10.54 -2.44
C GLY A 240 -13.60 -11.79 -2.58
N PRO A 241 -14.87 -11.78 -2.13
CA PRO A 241 -15.55 -10.67 -1.44
C PRO A 241 -15.07 -10.46 0.01
N ALA A 242 -15.35 -9.30 0.59
CA ALA A 242 -15.04 -9.00 2.00
C ALA A 242 -16.03 -7.98 2.59
N ALA A 243 -16.24 -8.00 3.90
CA ALA A 243 -17.02 -7.02 4.63
C ALA A 243 -16.14 -5.92 5.28
N LYS A 244 -14.93 -6.23 5.74
CA LYS A 244 -14.01 -5.23 6.31
C LYS A 244 -12.56 -5.56 5.99
N LEU A 245 -11.72 -4.54 5.97
CA LEU A 245 -10.28 -4.63 5.82
C LEU A 245 -9.57 -4.14 7.08
N TYR A 246 -8.50 -4.83 7.46
CA TYR A 246 -7.60 -4.43 8.52
C TYR A 246 -6.17 -4.60 8.05
N ALA A 247 -5.33 -3.58 8.23
CA ALA A 247 -3.94 -3.64 7.80
C ALA A 247 -3.02 -2.98 8.84
N GLY A 248 -1.78 -3.45 8.85
CA GLY A 248 -0.70 -2.97 9.70
C GLY A 248 0.60 -3.67 9.31
N GLY A 249 1.61 -3.65 10.17
CA GLY A 249 2.90 -4.29 9.90
C GLY A 249 2.79 -5.81 9.70
N ALA A 250 1.85 -6.48 10.38
CA ALA A 250 1.68 -7.93 10.28
C ALA A 250 1.08 -8.41 8.93
N GLY A 251 0.55 -7.48 8.14
CA GLY A 251 -0.02 -7.72 6.82
C GLY A 251 -1.42 -7.14 6.63
N LEU A 252 -2.09 -7.62 5.58
CA LEU A 252 -3.49 -7.32 5.30
C LEU A 252 -4.37 -8.49 5.73
N TYR A 253 -5.49 -8.15 6.34
CA TYR A 253 -6.53 -9.07 6.74
C TYR A 253 -7.88 -8.58 6.21
N SER A 254 -8.76 -9.51 5.90
CA SER A 254 -10.15 -9.24 5.56
C SER A 254 -11.07 -10.05 6.46
N VAL A 255 -12.23 -9.49 6.75
CA VAL A 255 -13.33 -10.22 7.38
C VAL A 255 -14.48 -10.27 6.37
N ASP A 256 -15.05 -11.44 6.11
CA ASP A 256 -16.24 -11.59 5.26
C ASP A 256 -17.56 -11.42 6.02
N GLU A 257 -18.69 -11.55 5.33
CA GLU A 257 -20.03 -11.34 5.93
C GLU A 257 -20.36 -12.37 7.01
N GLU A 258 -19.75 -13.55 6.97
CA GLU A 258 -19.92 -14.59 7.98
C GLU A 258 -18.93 -14.44 9.15
N GLY A 259 -18.09 -13.40 9.17
CA GLY A 259 -17.14 -13.14 10.24
C GLY A 259 -15.84 -13.93 10.14
N ARG A 260 -15.54 -14.60 9.02
CA ARG A 260 -14.26 -15.31 8.84
C ARG A 260 -13.15 -14.30 8.60
N LEU A 261 -12.14 -14.31 9.47
CA LEU A 261 -10.92 -13.56 9.29
C LEU A 261 -10.00 -14.32 8.31
N SER A 262 -9.50 -13.64 7.29
CA SER A 262 -8.50 -14.19 6.36
C SER A 262 -7.29 -13.29 6.26
N ARG A 263 -6.09 -13.86 6.22
CA ARG A 263 -4.82 -13.16 5.98
C ARG A 263 -4.45 -13.23 4.50
N TYR A 264 -4.00 -12.11 3.94
CA TYR A 264 -3.43 -12.08 2.60
C TYR A 264 -1.97 -12.57 2.61
N GLU A 265 -1.63 -13.52 1.75
CA GLU A 265 -0.29 -14.14 1.69
C GLU A 265 0.70 -13.39 0.78
N GLY A 266 0.32 -12.19 0.32
CA GLY A 266 1.17 -11.36 -0.54
C GLY A 266 1.11 -11.70 -2.03
N THR A 267 0.39 -12.78 -2.41
CA THR A 267 0.13 -13.16 -3.81
C THR A 267 -1.35 -12.99 -4.14
N PRO A 268 -1.72 -12.30 -5.25
CA PRO A 268 -3.12 -12.10 -5.62
C PRO A 268 -3.93 -13.40 -5.61
N GLY A 269 -5.06 -13.40 -4.92
CA GLY A 269 -5.93 -14.57 -4.75
C GLY A 269 -5.49 -15.57 -3.67
N ALA A 270 -4.31 -15.41 -3.07
CA ALA A 270 -3.84 -16.27 -1.98
C ALA A 270 -4.21 -15.68 -0.61
N TRP A 271 -5.16 -16.34 0.05
CA TRP A 271 -5.66 -15.95 1.37
C TRP A 271 -5.78 -17.18 2.28
N THR A 272 -5.41 -17.03 3.55
CA THR A 272 -5.51 -18.08 4.57
C THR A 272 -6.52 -17.69 5.63
N VAL A 273 -7.55 -18.53 5.83
CA VAL A 273 -8.55 -18.32 6.89
C VAL A 273 -7.91 -18.58 8.25
N LEU A 274 -8.14 -17.68 9.21
CA LEU A 274 -7.58 -17.74 10.56
C LEU A 274 -8.67 -18.09 11.58
N GLY A 275 -8.62 -19.35 12.02
CA GLY A 275 -9.50 -19.84 13.08
C GLY A 275 -10.98 -19.89 12.67
N PRO A 276 -11.88 -20.11 13.64
CA PRO A 276 -13.31 -20.08 13.39
C PRO A 276 -13.80 -18.65 13.08
N PRO A 277 -14.98 -18.50 12.43
CA PRO A 277 -15.61 -17.21 12.26
C PRO A 277 -15.82 -16.50 13.59
N GLY A 278 -15.58 -15.19 13.60
CA GLY A 278 -15.86 -14.31 14.73
C GLY A 278 -17.33 -13.90 14.80
N ASP A 279 -17.67 -13.19 15.88
CA ASP A 279 -18.98 -12.57 16.04
C ASP A 279 -19.07 -11.29 15.17
N PRO A 280 -20.26 -10.89 14.71
CA PRO A 280 -20.43 -9.67 13.90
C PRO A 280 -19.92 -8.37 14.57
N ASP A 281 -19.91 -8.34 15.90
CA ASP A 281 -19.45 -7.21 16.72
C ASP A 281 -17.94 -7.22 17.00
N ASP A 282 -17.23 -8.20 16.45
CA ASP A 282 -15.79 -8.25 16.56
C ASP A 282 -15.12 -7.11 15.81
N SER A 283 -14.02 -6.66 16.38
CA SER A 283 -13.13 -5.68 15.76
C SER A 283 -11.70 -6.15 15.89
N TYR A 284 -10.87 -5.78 14.92
CA TYR A 284 -9.49 -6.23 14.85
C TYR A 284 -8.54 -5.04 14.82
N ALA A 285 -7.36 -5.24 15.40
CA ALA A 285 -6.24 -4.31 15.30
C ALA A 285 -5.01 -5.08 14.84
N VAL A 286 -4.29 -4.53 13.86
CA VAL A 286 -3.12 -5.17 13.25
C VAL A 286 -1.88 -4.39 13.65
N GLY A 287 -1.06 -4.98 14.51
CA GLY A 287 0.21 -4.40 14.97
C GLY A 287 1.36 -4.70 14.01
N ARG A 288 2.60 -4.55 14.51
CA ARG A 288 3.81 -4.83 13.72
C ARG A 288 3.92 -6.28 13.26
N GLU A 289 3.59 -7.22 14.14
CA GLU A 289 3.79 -8.66 13.86
C GLU A 289 2.56 -9.52 14.18
N ARG A 290 1.57 -8.94 14.86
CA ARG A 290 0.43 -9.68 15.40
C ARG A 290 -0.88 -9.03 15.05
N VAL A 291 -1.92 -9.85 15.01
CA VAL A 291 -3.31 -9.41 14.90
C VAL A 291 -4.03 -9.69 16.22
N TYR A 292 -4.81 -8.71 16.65
CA TYR A 292 -5.58 -8.74 17.87
C TYR A 292 -7.05 -8.64 17.53
N ARG A 293 -7.88 -9.36 18.29
CA ARG A 293 -9.33 -9.35 18.20
C ARG A 293 -9.88 -8.80 19.50
N ARG A 294 -10.83 -7.87 19.40
CA ARG A 294 -11.72 -7.50 20.49
C ARG A 294 -13.10 -8.08 20.16
N SER A 295 -13.59 -8.97 21.01
CA SER A 295 -14.93 -9.54 20.88
C SER A 295 -16.03 -8.55 21.28
N GLY A 296 -17.28 -8.84 20.90
CA GLY A 296 -18.44 -7.99 21.21
C GLY A 296 -18.56 -7.61 22.69
N ASP A 297 -18.28 -8.56 23.59
CA ASP A 297 -18.23 -8.40 25.06
C ASP A 297 -17.01 -7.63 25.58
N GLY A 298 -16.07 -7.27 24.72
CA GLY A 298 -14.86 -6.51 25.04
C GLY A 298 -13.65 -7.34 25.43
N MET A 299 -13.72 -8.68 25.41
CA MET A 299 -12.53 -9.50 25.65
C MET A 299 -11.54 -9.33 24.51
N VAL A 300 -10.25 -9.33 24.85
CA VAL A 300 -9.14 -9.10 23.93
C VAL A 300 -8.36 -10.38 23.76
N TRP A 301 -8.11 -10.73 22.50
CA TRP A 301 -7.46 -11.96 22.08
C TRP A 301 -6.31 -11.63 21.12
N GLU A 302 -5.26 -12.43 21.19
CA GLU A 302 -4.11 -12.39 20.30
C GLU A 302 -4.09 -13.65 19.45
N TRP A 303 -3.88 -13.50 18.14
CA TRP A 303 -3.66 -14.65 17.27
C TRP A 303 -2.20 -15.11 17.42
N ALA A 304 -2.01 -16.32 17.94
CA ALA A 304 -0.71 -16.94 18.12
C ALA A 304 -0.84 -18.46 17.99
N GLU A 305 0.17 -19.13 17.42
CA GLU A 305 0.20 -20.59 17.34
C GLU A 305 -1.08 -21.18 16.73
N GLU A 306 -1.55 -20.58 15.63
CA GLU A 306 -2.77 -20.99 14.90
C GLU A 306 -4.07 -20.97 15.74
N SER A 307 -4.07 -20.21 16.85
CA SER A 307 -5.24 -20.11 17.72
C SER A 307 -5.40 -18.72 18.32
N TRP A 308 -6.62 -18.42 18.79
CA TRP A 308 -6.90 -17.21 19.56
C TRP A 308 -6.59 -17.45 21.03
N ARG A 309 -5.61 -16.72 21.57
CA ARG A 309 -5.28 -16.72 22.99
C ARG A 309 -5.90 -15.50 23.66
N TRP A 310 -6.64 -15.69 24.73
CA TRP A 310 -7.14 -14.60 25.55
C TRP A 310 -5.98 -13.86 26.20
N ILE A 311 -6.01 -12.52 26.16
CA ILE A 311 -4.96 -11.68 26.72
C ILE A 311 -5.47 -10.58 27.65
N GLY A 312 -6.78 -10.40 27.82
CA GLY A 312 -7.35 -9.46 28.79
C GLY A 312 -8.73 -8.93 28.39
N GLY A 313 -9.16 -7.86 29.06
CA GLY A 313 -10.45 -7.20 28.85
C GLY A 313 -11.13 -6.81 30.18
N PRO A 314 -12.28 -6.11 30.15
CA PRO A 314 -13.01 -5.68 28.96
C PRO A 314 -12.47 -4.35 28.38
N ALA A 315 -12.23 -4.34 27.07
CA ALA A 315 -11.85 -3.17 26.30
C ALA A 315 -13.04 -2.60 25.49
N LYS A 316 -13.18 -1.28 25.50
CA LYS A 316 -14.09 -0.53 24.61
C LYS A 316 -13.63 -0.60 23.17
N THR A 317 -12.34 -0.37 22.95
CA THR A 317 -11.68 -0.39 21.63
C THR A 317 -10.23 -0.83 21.83
N ILE A 318 -9.67 -1.48 20.81
CA ILE A 318 -8.25 -1.84 20.76
C ILE A 318 -7.58 -1.12 19.60
N HIS A 319 -6.30 -0.78 19.78
CA HIS A 319 -5.47 -0.08 18.79
C HIS A 319 -4.08 -0.68 18.81
N ALA A 320 -3.52 -0.98 17.63
CA ALA A 320 -2.21 -1.61 17.53
C ALA A 320 -1.36 -0.90 16.46
N GLY A 321 -0.05 -0.91 16.69
CA GLY A 321 0.98 -0.38 15.79
C GLY A 321 2.35 -0.86 16.23
N GLY A 322 3.43 -0.23 15.79
CA GLY A 322 4.77 -0.62 16.23
C GLY A 322 5.05 -0.36 17.71
N ALA A 323 4.36 0.59 18.33
CA ALA A 323 4.53 0.93 19.75
C ALA A 323 3.88 -0.11 20.68
N GLY A 324 3.12 -1.05 20.15
CA GLY A 324 2.46 -2.12 20.90
C GLY A 324 0.94 -2.15 20.73
N LEU A 325 0.28 -2.86 21.64
CA LEU A 325 -1.18 -2.95 21.72
C LEU A 325 -1.70 -2.08 22.87
N PHE A 326 -2.72 -1.29 22.56
CA PHE A 326 -3.36 -0.38 23.50
C PHE A 326 -4.86 -0.60 23.51
N ALA A 327 -5.48 -0.37 24.66
CA ALA A 327 -6.91 -0.46 24.83
C ALA A 327 -7.46 0.78 25.52
N LEU A 328 -8.68 1.16 25.13
CA LEU A 328 -9.53 2.00 25.95
C LEU A 328 -10.37 1.10 26.84
N ASN A 329 -10.32 1.29 28.15
CA ASN A 329 -11.11 0.52 29.08
C ASN A 329 -12.62 0.69 28.80
N MET A 330 -13.39 -0.39 28.94
CA MET A 330 -14.83 -0.38 28.62
C MET A 330 -15.65 0.59 29.47
N GLN A 331 -15.30 0.78 30.74
CA GLN A 331 -16.07 1.55 31.71
C GLN A 331 -15.70 3.03 31.71
N ASP A 332 -14.42 3.35 31.80
CA ASP A 332 -13.93 4.72 32.00
C ASP A 332 -13.18 5.30 30.79
N SER A 333 -12.94 4.49 29.75
CA SER A 333 -12.14 4.86 28.57
C SER A 333 -10.70 5.29 28.89
N ALA A 334 -10.16 4.93 30.07
CA ALA A 334 -8.74 5.11 30.38
C ALA A 334 -7.86 4.28 29.44
N VAL A 335 -6.62 4.74 29.24
CA VAL A 335 -5.67 4.14 28.29
C VAL A 335 -4.84 3.08 28.99
N TYR A 336 -4.85 1.87 28.45
CA TYR A 336 -4.05 0.74 28.90
C TYR A 336 -3.07 0.31 27.81
N HIS A 337 -1.87 -0.10 28.23
CA HIS A 337 -0.84 -0.72 27.41
C HIS A 337 -0.75 -2.21 27.75
N TYR A 338 -0.67 -3.07 26.74
CA TYR A 338 -0.45 -4.50 26.92
C TYR A 338 1.04 -4.79 27.11
N ASP A 339 1.38 -5.48 28.20
CA ASP A 339 2.77 -5.69 28.61
C ASP A 339 3.38 -6.99 28.04
N GLY A 340 2.67 -7.67 27.15
CA GLY A 340 3.17 -8.82 26.39
C GLY A 340 2.89 -10.20 27.00
N ALA A 341 2.19 -10.27 28.13
CA ALA A 341 1.75 -11.51 28.77
C ALA A 341 0.23 -11.49 29.03
N PRO A 342 -0.46 -12.65 28.99
CA PRO A 342 -1.89 -12.70 29.26
C PRO A 342 -2.28 -12.01 30.57
N ASP A 343 -3.32 -11.17 30.52
CA ASP A 343 -3.81 -10.34 31.63
C ASP A 343 -2.83 -9.30 32.18
N ALA A 344 -1.68 -9.10 31.53
CA ALA A 344 -0.71 -8.07 31.91
C ALA A 344 -0.99 -6.77 31.15
N TRP A 345 -1.71 -5.85 31.79
CA TRP A 345 -2.02 -4.53 31.25
C TRP A 345 -1.71 -3.43 32.26
N THR A 346 -0.97 -2.42 31.81
CA THR A 346 -0.64 -1.24 32.61
C THR A 346 -1.52 -0.07 32.21
N ARG A 347 -2.22 0.55 33.18
CA ARG A 347 -2.91 1.84 32.96
C ARG A 347 -1.86 2.92 32.76
N ILE A 348 -1.76 3.46 31.56
CA ILE A 348 -0.77 4.48 31.22
C ILE A 348 -1.36 5.88 31.09
N GLY A 349 -2.68 6.05 31.00
CA GLY A 349 -3.26 7.38 30.82
C GLY A 349 -4.75 7.53 31.17
N ASP A 350 -5.14 8.78 31.40
CA ASP A 350 -6.52 9.22 31.60
C ASP A 350 -7.45 8.99 30.40
N PRO A 351 -8.77 9.07 30.61
CA PRO A 351 -9.78 8.83 29.59
C PRO A 351 -9.53 9.53 28.26
N ALA A 352 -9.63 8.75 27.19
CA ALA A 352 -9.46 9.21 25.82
C ALA A 352 -10.77 9.13 25.03
N ALA A 353 -10.96 10.10 24.13
CA ALA A 353 -11.96 9.99 23.08
C ALA A 353 -11.44 9.16 21.90
N GLU A 354 -10.13 9.18 21.65
CA GLU A 354 -9.50 8.55 20.50
C GLU A 354 -8.02 8.25 20.77
N LEU A 355 -7.52 7.18 20.14
CA LEU A 355 -6.11 6.82 20.13
C LEU A 355 -5.61 6.67 18.71
N ALA A 356 -4.36 7.03 18.54
CA ALA A 356 -3.58 6.81 17.34
C ALA A 356 -2.24 6.21 17.77
N VAL A 357 -2.07 4.89 17.62
CA VAL A 357 -0.81 4.21 17.90
C VAL A 357 0.12 4.47 16.71
N ALA A 358 1.43 4.62 16.91
CA ALA A 358 2.51 4.80 15.92
C ALA A 358 3.59 3.72 16.11
N ASP A 359 4.73 3.82 15.44
CA ASP A 359 5.80 2.82 15.59
C ASP A 359 6.53 2.88 16.93
N ASP A 360 6.72 4.09 17.46
CA ASP A 360 7.37 4.33 18.75
C ASP A 360 6.52 5.22 19.69
N ARG A 361 5.38 5.72 19.22
CA ARG A 361 4.55 6.71 19.92
C ARG A 361 3.09 6.29 19.98
N VAL A 362 2.37 6.87 20.93
CA VAL A 362 0.90 6.83 20.98
C VAL A 362 0.36 8.22 21.16
N TYR A 363 -0.56 8.62 20.30
CA TYR A 363 -1.27 9.88 20.41
C TYR A 363 -2.65 9.64 20.99
N ARG A 364 -3.03 10.52 21.90
CA ARG A 364 -4.32 10.47 22.58
C ARG A 364 -5.02 11.80 22.45
N LEU A 365 -6.29 11.74 22.07
CA LEU A 365 -7.22 12.85 22.19
C LEU A 365 -7.98 12.67 23.50
N SER A 366 -7.82 13.60 24.43
CA SER A 366 -8.53 13.60 25.72
C SER A 366 -10.04 13.41 25.54
N ALA A 367 -10.73 12.86 26.55
CA ALA A 367 -12.18 12.61 26.49
C ALA A 367 -13.03 13.86 26.13
N ASN A 368 -12.63 15.05 26.58
CA ASN A 368 -13.29 16.31 26.22
C ASN A 368 -12.95 16.81 24.81
N ARG A 369 -12.12 16.07 24.07
CA ARG A 369 -11.57 16.40 22.76
C ARG A 369 -10.98 17.80 22.72
N ARG A 370 -10.15 18.19 23.69
CA ARG A 370 -9.45 19.50 23.71
C ARG A 370 -7.94 19.40 23.70
N VAL A 371 -7.41 18.31 24.26
CA VAL A 371 -5.98 18.11 24.45
C VAL A 371 -5.52 16.92 23.63
N VAL A 372 -4.47 17.13 22.85
CA VAL A 372 -3.69 16.06 22.23
C VAL A 372 -2.46 15.81 23.09
N SER A 373 -2.17 14.55 23.37
CA SER A 373 -0.94 14.16 24.07
C SER A 373 -0.24 13.05 23.31
N CYS A 374 1.09 13.06 23.33
CA CYS A 374 1.95 12.01 22.80
C CYS A 374 2.56 11.23 23.97
N TRP A 375 2.50 9.92 23.92
CA TRP A 375 3.19 9.01 24.81
C TRP A 375 4.34 8.32 24.07
N ARG A 376 5.43 8.05 24.78
CA ARG A 376 6.53 7.19 24.33
C ARG A 376 6.70 6.08 25.34
N ASN A 377 7.13 4.90 24.88
CA ASN A 377 7.36 3.76 25.77
C ASN A 377 8.69 3.87 26.54
N SER A 378 9.68 4.59 25.99
CA SER A 378 10.99 4.73 26.59
C SER A 378 11.56 6.16 26.44
N PRO A 379 11.65 6.96 27.54
CA PRO A 379 11.02 6.73 28.84
C PRO A 379 9.48 6.86 28.77
N PRO A 380 8.72 6.17 29.65
CA PRO A 380 7.26 6.24 29.69
C PRO A 380 6.78 7.62 30.16
N ALA A 381 6.32 8.45 29.24
CA ALA A 381 5.85 9.79 29.56
C ALA A 381 4.82 10.32 28.55
N TRP A 382 3.80 11.01 29.04
CA TRP A 382 2.89 11.81 28.22
C TRP A 382 3.40 13.25 28.10
N THR A 383 3.42 13.76 26.87
CA THR A 383 3.70 15.17 26.55
C THR A 383 2.50 15.78 25.85
N VAL A 384 2.01 16.92 26.33
CA VAL A 384 0.89 17.64 25.70
C VAL A 384 1.37 18.36 24.44
N LEU A 385 0.70 18.13 23.32
CA LEU A 385 0.91 18.87 22.07
C LEU A 385 0.00 20.10 22.10
N ARG A 386 0.58 21.29 22.17
CA ARG A 386 -0.17 22.56 22.28
C ARG A 386 -0.63 23.05 20.90
N GLY A 387 -1.84 23.59 20.80
CA GLY A 387 -2.36 24.21 19.57
C GLY A 387 -3.79 23.80 19.24
N ALA A 388 -4.18 23.93 17.96
CA ALA A 388 -5.52 23.62 17.47
C ALA A 388 -5.94 22.19 17.83
N THR A 389 -7.22 22.02 18.15
CA THR A 389 -7.79 20.76 18.66
C THR A 389 -8.28 19.86 17.51
N PRO A 390 -7.64 18.71 17.26
CA PRO A 390 -8.03 17.83 16.18
C PRO A 390 -8.75 16.55 16.66
N ARG A 391 -9.20 15.75 15.69
CA ARG A 391 -9.53 14.32 15.74
C ARG A 391 -8.46 13.56 14.98
N PHE A 392 -8.15 12.33 15.35
CA PHE A 392 -7.18 11.56 14.60
C PHE A 392 -7.81 10.96 13.34
N GLY A 393 -6.96 10.63 12.37
CA GLY A 393 -7.29 9.62 11.37
C GLY A 393 -7.03 8.23 11.96
N ALA A 394 -7.67 7.19 11.42
CA ALA A 394 -7.30 5.82 11.79
C ALA A 394 -5.83 5.59 11.43
N THR A 395 -5.00 5.36 12.45
CA THR A 395 -3.55 5.18 12.32
C THR A 395 -3.14 3.80 12.80
N ALA A 396 -2.49 3.05 11.92
CA ALA A 396 -1.57 1.94 12.21
C ALA A 396 -0.23 2.29 11.51
N PRO A 397 0.79 2.82 12.21
CA PRO A 397 1.95 3.49 11.61
C PRO A 397 3.31 2.83 11.86
N ARG A 398 4.21 3.25 10.94
CA ARG A 398 5.66 3.43 11.06
C ARG A 398 6.08 4.65 11.88
#